data_AF-A0A397A266-F1
#
_entry.id   AF-A0A397A266-F1
#
_cell.length_a   1.000
_cell.length_b   1.000
_cell.length_c   1.000
_cell.angle_alpha   90.00
_cell.angle_beta   90.00
_cell.angle_gamma   90.00
#
_symmetry.space_group_name_H-M   'P 1'
#
loop_
_entity.id
_entity.type
_entity.pdbx_description
1 polymer ?
#
loop_
_entity_poly.entity_id
_entity_poly.type
_entity_poly.pdbx_seq_one_letter_code
_entity_poly.pdbx_strand_id
1 'polypeptide(L)'
;MAELEQVISSAFWGHSNGVLVLNDSGLLWRSRQTEAQKKVAKEDLVSMLWSAIGPKQYHLKVTTRGGKTVRFTGLKQSDVDLIRTFSRDTLGREMEEERLASSGGNWGHMQFQGSNLNFVVQDQGVAMDLPLDLIAQCAMPGKNEVELQFHEDDTVAGDEESLVEMRLYIPGDADDGMTAEGLKDEILERANISHVTGKSIVELDESMGTFLTPRGRYAVELYGSFLRMHGKTYDYKILYSNINRCFLLEYPNSTNTAFVISLEEPIRQGKQGYPHLVLQLARDEVHIDVNLTADEIKKYNGNIHERMSGSLPQIVATLFKFIMGKKVYTSGKFTTHSGDRAVKCAVKASSGVLFPLEKSFMFIHKPTTFIRYEEIDYVEFQRYAGQSGSSASRNFDLLVSCRGVGQEQAYETVFSAIDRREFPELSQFLTSKKLKIRNLKDTQSAATAGGAAGGAKERANLDDALGPEEGESNLP
;
A
#
# COMPACT_ATOMS: atom_id res chain seq x y z
N MET A 1 -4.07 -24.24 51.58
CA MET A 1 -4.44 -22.80 51.66
C MET A 1 -5.28 -22.52 50.44
N ALA A 2 -6.49 -21.98 50.58
CA ALA A 2 -7.30 -21.61 49.41
C ALA A 2 -6.54 -20.54 48.63
N GLU A 3 -6.40 -20.72 47.31
CA GLU A 3 -5.89 -19.68 46.42
C GLU A 3 -6.77 -18.43 46.62
N LEU A 4 -6.14 -17.32 47.01
CA LEU A 4 -6.84 -16.08 47.28
C LEU A 4 -7.18 -15.45 45.93
N GLU A 5 -8.27 -15.89 45.30
CA GLU A 5 -8.74 -15.34 44.04
C GLU A 5 -9.69 -14.16 44.30
N GLN A 6 -9.46 -13.05 43.60
CA GLN A 6 -10.36 -11.90 43.56
C GLN A 6 -10.90 -11.73 42.15
N VAL A 7 -12.19 -11.36 42.02
CA VAL A 7 -12.86 -11.30 40.72
C VAL A 7 -13.51 -9.95 40.51
N ILE A 8 -13.17 -9.32 39.38
CA ILE A 8 -13.77 -8.08 38.90
C ILE A 8 -14.72 -8.43 37.76
N SER A 9 -16.00 -8.20 38.00
CA SER A 9 -17.08 -8.67 37.13
C SER A 9 -17.11 -8.02 35.75
N SER A 10 -16.58 -6.80 35.62
CA SER A 10 -16.58 -6.06 34.35
C SER A 10 -15.28 -5.27 34.25
N ALA A 11 -14.47 -5.63 33.26
CA ALA A 11 -13.29 -4.89 32.85
C ALA A 11 -13.17 -5.06 31.33
N PHE A 12 -12.92 -3.97 30.61
CA PHE A 12 -12.80 -4.01 29.16
C PHE A 12 -11.34 -4.18 28.74
N TRP A 13 -11.12 -4.98 27.70
CA TRP A 13 -9.87 -5.05 26.95
C TRP A 13 -10.16 -4.62 25.52
N GLY A 14 -9.66 -3.45 25.11
CA GLY A 14 -10.12 -2.81 23.88
C GLY A 14 -11.64 -2.58 23.95
N HIS A 15 -12.38 -3.08 22.95
CA HIS A 15 -13.84 -2.98 22.87
C HIS A 15 -14.59 -4.16 23.51
N SER A 16 -13.88 -5.20 23.95
CA SER A 16 -14.50 -6.41 24.52
C SER A 16 -14.65 -6.30 26.04
N ASN A 17 -15.83 -6.65 26.56
CA ASN A 17 -16.07 -6.71 28.00
C ASN A 17 -15.72 -8.11 28.52
N GLY A 18 -15.13 -8.17 29.70
CA GLY A 18 -14.73 -9.43 30.30
C GLY A 18 -14.75 -9.42 31.82
N VAL A 19 -14.37 -10.57 32.37
CA VAL A 19 -14.13 -10.78 33.80
C VAL A 19 -12.62 -10.76 34.02
N LEU A 20 -12.15 -9.90 34.91
CA LEU A 20 -10.76 -9.84 35.32
C LEU A 20 -10.58 -10.59 36.65
N VAL A 21 -9.81 -11.66 36.62
CA VAL A 21 -9.47 -12.50 37.77
C VAL A 21 -8.06 -12.15 38.23
N LEU A 22 -7.90 -11.88 39.52
CA LEU A 22 -6.62 -11.65 40.18
C LEU A 22 -6.30 -12.90 41.01
N ASN A 23 -5.14 -13.50 40.79
CA ASN A 23 -4.65 -14.63 41.58
C ASN A 23 -3.13 -14.53 41.82
N ASP A 24 -2.57 -15.49 42.54
CA ASP A 24 -1.14 -15.52 42.87
C ASP A 24 -0.21 -15.61 41.64
N SER A 25 -0.73 -16.15 40.53
CA SER A 25 -0.03 -16.24 39.25
C SER A 25 -0.10 -14.96 38.40
N GLY A 26 -0.92 -13.97 38.77
CA GLY A 26 -1.03 -12.68 38.09
C GLY A 26 -2.46 -12.26 37.77
N LEU A 27 -2.66 -11.69 36.58
CA LEU A 27 -3.93 -11.17 36.09
C LEU A 27 -4.44 -12.03 34.94
N LEU A 28 -5.70 -12.45 34.99
CA LEU A 28 -6.34 -13.20 33.92
C LEU A 28 -7.66 -12.55 33.52
N TRP A 29 -7.71 -12.01 32.32
CA TRP A 29 -8.94 -11.50 31.72
C TRP A 29 -9.58 -12.55 30.82
N ARG A 30 -10.88 -12.76 30.98
CA ARG A 30 -11.69 -13.67 30.16
C ARG A 30 -12.81 -12.88 29.51
N SER A 31 -12.90 -12.96 28.18
CA SER A 31 -13.98 -12.33 27.43
C SER A 31 -15.33 -12.89 27.87
N ARG A 32 -16.34 -12.02 27.92
CA ARG A 32 -17.75 -12.42 28.10
C ARG A 32 -18.42 -12.76 26.77
N GLN A 33 -17.86 -12.31 25.66
CA GLN A 33 -18.44 -12.46 24.33
C GLN A 33 -17.80 -13.60 23.52
N THR A 34 -16.56 -13.94 23.82
CA THR A 34 -15.74 -14.90 23.06
C THR A 34 -14.98 -15.83 24.00
N GLU A 35 -14.36 -16.88 23.48
CA GLU A 35 -13.47 -17.76 24.25
C GLU A 35 -12.08 -17.13 24.51
N ALA A 36 -11.87 -15.87 24.10
CA ALA A 36 -10.59 -15.20 24.23
C ALA A 36 -10.21 -14.98 25.70
N GLN A 37 -8.95 -15.29 26.02
CA GLN A 37 -8.36 -15.05 27.32
C GLN A 37 -7.04 -14.28 27.17
N LYS A 38 -6.75 -13.40 28.12
CA LYS A 38 -5.50 -12.65 28.19
C LYS A 38 -4.91 -12.81 29.58
N LYS A 39 -3.70 -13.38 29.64
CA LYS A 39 -2.96 -13.60 30.89
C LYS A 39 -1.78 -12.64 30.96
N VAL A 40 -1.62 -11.99 32.10
CA VAL A 40 -0.41 -11.26 32.49
C VAL A 40 0.17 -11.96 33.70
N ALA A 41 1.30 -12.62 33.53
CA ALA A 41 1.92 -13.39 34.59
C ALA A 41 2.60 -12.48 35.62
N LYS A 42 2.61 -12.88 36.90
CA LYS A 42 3.21 -12.11 38.00
C LYS A 42 4.69 -11.80 37.73
N GLU A 43 5.43 -12.76 37.21
CA GLU A 43 6.85 -12.65 36.85
C GLU A 43 7.14 -11.65 35.73
N ASP A 44 6.12 -11.31 34.94
CA ASP A 44 6.20 -10.33 33.87
C ASP A 44 5.75 -8.94 34.31
N LEU A 45 5.12 -8.77 35.47
CA LEU A 45 4.68 -7.46 35.94
C LEU A 45 5.85 -6.54 36.28
N VAL A 46 5.94 -5.40 35.58
CA VAL A 46 6.94 -4.35 35.81
C VAL A 46 6.33 -3.18 36.56
N SER A 47 5.25 -2.58 36.06
CA SER A 47 4.56 -1.48 36.72
C SER A 47 3.04 -1.56 36.54
N MET A 48 2.32 -0.97 37.49
CA MET A 48 0.86 -0.88 37.47
C MET A 48 0.46 0.55 37.82
N LEU A 49 -0.22 1.20 36.88
CA LEU A 49 -0.68 2.58 36.99
C LEU A 49 -2.19 2.61 36.90
N TRP A 50 -2.82 3.49 37.67
CA TRP A 50 -4.26 3.74 37.55
C TRP A 50 -4.53 5.20 37.27
N SER A 51 -5.58 5.48 36.51
CA SER A 51 -5.97 6.85 36.16
C SER A 51 -7.49 6.99 36.18
N ALA A 52 -7.97 8.14 36.64
CA ALA A 52 -9.37 8.54 36.50
C ALA A 52 -9.60 9.16 35.11
N ILE A 53 -10.53 8.59 34.34
CA ILE A 53 -10.86 9.01 32.95
C ILE A 53 -12.17 9.83 32.93
N GLY A 54 -12.77 10.01 34.11
CA GLY A 54 -13.96 10.79 34.34
C GLY A 54 -14.37 10.66 35.81
N PRO A 55 -15.56 11.15 36.18
CA PRO A 55 -15.98 11.18 37.59
C PRO A 55 -16.25 9.79 38.19
N LYS A 56 -16.38 8.75 37.37
CA LYS A 56 -16.79 7.39 37.82
C LYS A 56 -16.08 6.25 37.11
N GLN A 57 -15.13 6.55 36.21
CA GLN A 57 -14.47 5.56 35.38
C GLN A 57 -12.97 5.66 35.54
N TYR A 58 -12.35 4.50 35.70
CA TYR A 58 -10.93 4.36 35.96
C TYR A 58 -10.35 3.34 35.00
N HIS A 59 -9.09 3.56 34.62
CA HIS A 59 -8.30 2.61 33.86
C HIS A 59 -7.17 2.05 34.72
N LEU A 60 -6.79 0.82 34.44
CA LEU A 60 -5.57 0.19 34.92
C LEU A 60 -4.65 -0.04 33.73
N LYS A 61 -3.45 0.54 33.78
CA LYS A 61 -2.36 0.33 32.84
C LYS A 61 -1.32 -0.58 33.49
N VAL A 62 -1.00 -1.69 32.83
CA VAL A 62 -0.04 -2.69 33.30
C VAL A 62 1.09 -2.80 32.29
N THR A 63 2.30 -2.51 32.73
CA THR A 63 3.50 -2.68 31.90
C THR A 63 4.14 -4.01 32.23
N THR A 64 4.41 -4.81 31.19
CA THR A 64 5.07 -6.11 31.33
C THR A 64 6.55 -6.05 30.98
N ARG A 65 7.29 -7.10 31.31
CA ARG A 65 8.65 -7.32 30.84
C ARG A 65 8.67 -7.23 29.31
N GLY A 66 9.67 -6.54 28.78
CA GLY A 66 9.73 -6.21 27.34
C GLY A 66 9.02 -4.89 26.97
N GLY A 67 8.47 -4.16 27.94
CA GLY A 67 7.94 -2.80 27.73
C GLY A 67 6.54 -2.76 27.12
N LYS A 68 5.90 -3.91 26.91
CA LYS A 68 4.52 -4.01 26.41
C LYS A 68 3.54 -3.51 27.47
N THR A 69 2.56 -2.74 27.03
CA THR A 69 1.52 -2.19 27.90
C THR A 69 0.18 -2.85 27.62
N VAL A 70 -0.56 -3.14 28.70
CA VAL A 70 -1.93 -3.64 28.68
C VAL A 70 -2.82 -2.64 29.41
N ARG A 71 -3.99 -2.33 28.86
CA ARG A 71 -4.97 -1.46 29.52
C ARG A 71 -6.28 -2.19 29.76
N PHE A 72 -6.76 -2.09 31.00
CA PHE A 72 -8.11 -2.46 31.39
C PHE A 72 -8.92 -1.19 31.61
N THR A 73 -10.07 -1.10 30.94
CA THR A 73 -10.93 0.09 30.99
C THR A 73 -12.30 -0.24 31.61
N GLY A 74 -13.05 0.82 31.94
CA GLY A 74 -14.39 0.68 32.54
C GLY A 74 -14.42 0.23 34.00
N LEU A 75 -13.30 0.36 34.74
CA LEU A 75 -13.23 0.04 36.16
C LEU A 75 -13.92 1.10 37.01
N LYS A 76 -14.45 0.69 38.17
CA LYS A 76 -14.96 1.59 39.21
C LYS A 76 -13.88 1.83 40.26
N GLN A 77 -14.05 2.87 41.09
CA GLN A 77 -13.15 3.15 42.21
C GLN A 77 -12.95 1.93 43.13
N SER A 78 -14.03 1.22 43.46
CA SER A 78 -13.96 0.00 44.28
C SER A 78 -13.12 -1.11 43.65
N ASP A 79 -13.12 -1.21 42.31
CA ASP A 79 -12.32 -2.19 41.59
C ASP A 79 -10.84 -1.81 41.67
N VAL A 80 -10.52 -0.52 41.51
CA VAL A 80 -9.15 0.01 41.65
C VAL A 80 -8.61 -0.21 43.06
N ASP A 81 -9.42 0.05 44.10
CA ASP A 81 -9.02 -0.15 45.50
C ASP A 81 -8.76 -1.64 45.82
N LEU A 82 -9.57 -2.52 45.25
CA LEU A 82 -9.40 -3.97 45.34
C LEU A 82 -8.10 -4.41 44.66
N ILE A 83 -7.86 -3.97 43.41
CA ILE A 83 -6.64 -4.28 42.66
C ILE A 83 -5.41 -3.77 43.41
N ARG A 84 -5.45 -2.54 43.93
CA ARG A 84 -4.32 -1.94 44.66
C ARG A 84 -3.93 -2.81 45.86
N THR A 85 -4.92 -3.18 46.66
CA THR A 85 -4.72 -4.02 47.86
C THR A 85 -4.17 -5.39 47.48
N PHE A 86 -4.79 -6.04 46.50
CA PHE A 86 -4.36 -7.34 46.01
C PHE A 86 -2.95 -7.33 45.41
N SER A 87 -2.65 -6.31 44.61
CA SER A 87 -1.36 -6.14 43.95
C SER A 87 -0.23 -5.99 44.96
N ARG A 88 -0.43 -5.17 45.99
CA ARG A 88 0.55 -5.02 47.08
C ARG A 88 0.72 -6.32 47.87
N ASP A 89 -0.39 -6.90 48.31
CA ASP A 89 -0.35 -7.99 49.31
C ASP A 89 -0.01 -9.35 48.68
N THR A 90 -0.35 -9.57 47.41
CA THR A 90 -0.20 -10.88 46.73
C THR A 90 0.79 -10.84 45.56
N LEU A 91 0.75 -9.79 44.73
CA LEU A 91 1.64 -9.66 43.57
C LEU A 91 2.99 -9.01 43.92
N GLY A 92 3.09 -8.32 45.07
CA GLY A 92 4.29 -7.60 45.48
C GLY A 92 4.58 -6.38 44.59
N ARG A 93 3.53 -5.71 44.10
CA ARG A 93 3.63 -4.54 43.23
C ARG A 93 2.76 -3.41 43.78
N GLU A 94 3.37 -2.26 44.02
CA GLU A 94 2.65 -1.04 44.31
C GLU A 94 1.97 -0.51 43.04
N MET A 95 0.82 0.14 43.24
CA MET A 95 0.04 0.71 42.15
C MET A 95 -0.02 2.22 42.30
N GLU A 96 0.51 2.94 41.31
CA GLU A 96 0.69 4.40 41.36
C GLU A 96 -0.39 5.12 40.53
N GLU A 97 -0.72 6.34 40.92
CA GLU A 97 -1.65 7.19 40.14
C GLU A 97 -0.91 7.82 38.96
N GLU A 98 -1.37 7.56 37.73
CA GLU A 98 -0.91 8.26 36.53
C GLU A 98 -1.84 9.45 36.29
N ARG A 99 -1.32 10.65 36.56
CA ARG A 99 -2.03 11.91 36.40
C ARG A 99 -2.22 12.20 34.90
N LEU A 100 -3.47 12.45 34.51
CA LEU A 100 -3.83 12.77 33.13
C LEU A 100 -3.97 14.28 32.91
N ALA A 101 -3.57 14.73 31.74
CA ALA A 101 -3.73 16.11 31.30
C ALA A 101 -5.10 16.31 30.64
N SER A 102 -6.06 16.85 31.40
CA SER A 102 -7.44 17.03 30.95
C SER A 102 -7.79 18.47 30.56
N SER A 103 -6.84 19.40 30.57
CA SER A 103 -7.13 20.83 30.32
C SER A 103 -7.20 21.20 28.82
N GLY A 104 -6.88 20.28 27.92
CA GLY A 104 -6.80 20.54 26.48
C GLY A 104 -5.56 21.33 26.03
N GLY A 105 -4.53 21.44 26.87
CA GLY A 105 -3.26 22.06 26.48
C GLY A 105 -2.43 21.14 25.58
N ASN A 106 -1.79 21.70 24.55
CA ASN A 106 -0.95 20.98 23.59
C ASN A 106 0.54 21.37 23.67
N TRP A 107 0.96 21.90 24.82
CA TRP A 107 2.34 22.29 25.10
C TRP A 107 2.94 21.29 26.09
N GLY A 108 4.00 20.62 25.66
CA GLY A 108 4.56 19.49 26.39
C GLY A 108 5.73 18.88 25.63
N HIS A 109 6.17 17.71 26.08
CA HIS A 109 7.26 16.95 25.47
C HIS A 109 6.82 15.53 25.13
N MET A 110 7.48 14.96 24.13
CA MET A 110 7.34 13.55 23.77
C MET A 110 8.30 12.71 24.60
N GLN A 111 7.83 11.59 25.13
CA GLN A 111 8.63 10.69 25.94
C GLN A 111 8.33 9.24 25.58
N PHE A 112 9.38 8.46 25.34
CA PHE A 112 9.24 7.02 25.16
C PHE A 112 9.18 6.29 26.51
N GLN A 113 8.20 5.40 26.66
CA GLN A 113 8.06 4.52 27.82
C GLN A 113 7.84 3.08 27.33
N GLY A 114 8.90 2.28 27.33
CA GLY A 114 8.82 0.92 26.75
C GLY A 114 8.51 0.99 25.26
N SER A 115 7.44 0.31 24.83
CA SER A 115 6.94 0.30 23.44
C SER A 115 5.88 1.36 23.15
N ASN A 116 5.79 2.41 23.97
CA ASN A 116 4.80 3.47 23.82
C ASN A 116 5.47 4.84 23.66
N LEU A 117 4.86 5.70 22.84
CA LEU A 117 5.16 7.12 22.72
C LEU A 117 4.10 7.91 23.51
N ASN A 118 4.54 8.59 24.57
CA ASN A 118 3.67 9.40 25.40
C ASN A 118 3.87 10.89 25.08
N PHE A 119 2.78 11.65 25.10
CA PHE A 119 2.83 13.11 25.14
C PHE A 119 2.47 13.59 26.54
N VAL A 120 3.41 14.27 27.18
CA VAL A 120 3.28 14.78 28.54
C VAL A 120 3.12 16.29 28.50
N VAL A 121 1.95 16.77 28.93
CA VAL A 121 1.66 18.21 29.05
C VAL A 121 2.33 18.73 30.31
N GLN A 122 3.04 19.84 30.15
CA GLN A 122 3.80 20.47 31.23
C GLN A 122 2.89 20.75 32.44
N ASP A 123 3.36 20.35 33.64
CA ASP A 123 2.68 20.51 34.93
C ASP A 123 1.31 19.82 35.09
N GLN A 124 0.87 19.04 34.09
CA GLN A 124 -0.41 18.34 34.12
C GLN A 124 -0.28 16.82 34.14
N GLY A 125 0.56 16.25 33.28
CA GLY A 125 0.74 14.79 33.16
C GLY A 125 0.50 14.28 31.75
N VAL A 126 0.14 13.01 31.61
CA VAL A 126 0.02 12.34 30.31
C VAL A 126 -1.27 12.78 29.61
N ALA A 127 -1.15 13.34 28.40
CA ALA A 127 -2.30 13.65 27.54
C ALA A 127 -2.57 12.54 26.52
N MET A 128 -1.51 11.88 26.05
CA MET A 128 -1.58 10.83 25.05
C MET A 128 -0.60 9.73 25.40
N ASP A 129 -1.01 8.49 25.20
CA ASP A 129 -0.18 7.29 25.33
C ASP A 129 -0.45 6.39 24.12
N LEU A 130 0.47 6.44 23.16
CA LEU A 130 0.35 5.82 21.85
C LEU A 130 1.25 4.58 21.76
N PRO A 131 0.69 3.35 21.70
CA PRO A 131 1.44 2.15 21.42
C PRO A 131 2.08 2.24 20.03
N LEU A 132 3.39 1.97 19.97
CA LEU A 132 4.15 2.13 18.75
C LEU A 132 3.79 1.07 17.68
N ASP A 133 3.21 -0.06 18.06
CA ASP A 133 2.76 -1.13 17.17
C ASP A 133 1.51 -0.77 16.35
N LEU A 134 0.82 0.32 16.71
CA LEU A 134 -0.29 0.86 15.90
C LEU A 134 0.19 1.71 14.73
N ILE A 135 1.45 2.19 14.76
CA ILE A 135 2.00 3.09 13.75
C ILE A 135 2.44 2.27 12.54
N ALA A 136 1.76 2.47 11.41
CA ALA A 136 2.08 1.83 10.13
C ALA A 136 3.22 2.54 9.39
N GLN A 137 3.25 3.87 9.44
CA GLN A 137 4.24 4.70 8.76
C GLN A 137 4.57 5.95 9.59
N CYS A 138 5.83 6.40 9.51
CA CYS A 138 6.30 7.64 10.09
C CYS A 138 7.08 8.45 9.04
N ALA A 139 6.70 9.71 8.82
CA ALA A 139 7.28 10.58 7.79
C ALA A 139 7.51 12.01 8.30
N MET A 140 8.27 12.80 7.53
CA MET A 140 8.49 14.21 7.80
C MET A 140 7.97 15.07 6.65
N PRO A 141 6.70 15.52 6.71
CA PRO A 141 6.14 16.39 5.67
C PRO A 141 6.76 17.79 5.68
N GLY A 142 7.38 18.20 6.79
CA GLY A 142 8.09 19.47 6.95
C GLY A 142 9.23 19.35 7.95
N LYS A 143 10.08 20.37 8.02
CA LYS A 143 11.29 20.39 8.87
C LYS A 143 10.99 20.18 10.36
N ASN A 144 9.85 20.68 10.83
CA ASN A 144 9.44 20.65 12.24
C ASN A 144 8.17 19.80 12.44
N GLU A 145 7.85 18.92 11.48
CA GLU A 145 6.61 18.12 11.51
C GLU A 145 6.94 16.64 11.41
N VAL A 146 6.35 15.85 12.32
CA VAL A 146 6.39 14.37 12.27
C VAL A 146 4.96 13.89 12.03
N GLU A 147 4.76 13.16 10.94
CA GLU A 147 3.49 12.53 10.58
C GLU A 147 3.51 11.04 10.94
N LEU A 148 2.50 10.59 11.66
CA LEU A 148 2.25 9.21 12.03
C LEU A 148 0.99 8.74 11.32
N GLN A 149 1.08 7.65 10.55
CA GLN A 149 -0.07 6.99 9.94
C GLN A 149 -0.30 5.67 10.64
N PHE A 150 -1.55 5.32 10.89
CA PHE A 150 -1.94 4.14 11.66
C PHE A 150 -2.44 3.03 10.76
N HIS A 151 -2.37 1.78 11.25
CA HIS A 151 -3.02 0.66 10.58
C HIS A 151 -4.53 0.88 10.53
N GLU A 152 -5.11 0.92 9.32
CA GLU A 152 -6.57 0.88 9.13
C GLU A 152 -7.04 -0.57 9.37
N ASP A 153 -8.03 -0.77 10.24
CA ASP A 153 -8.64 -2.09 10.48
C ASP A 153 -10.02 -2.13 9.82
N ASP A 154 -10.09 -2.82 8.68
CA ASP A 154 -11.31 -2.98 7.88
C ASP A 154 -12.38 -3.87 8.55
N THR A 155 -12.08 -4.47 9.71
CA THR A 155 -13.06 -5.26 10.47
C THR A 155 -13.92 -4.41 11.41
N VAL A 156 -13.58 -3.13 11.57
CA VAL A 156 -14.35 -2.17 12.34
C VAL A 156 -15.65 -1.89 11.60
N ALA A 157 -16.79 -2.08 12.27
CA ALA A 157 -18.10 -1.80 11.69
C ALA A 157 -18.16 -0.33 11.24
N GLY A 158 -18.81 -0.06 10.10
CA GLY A 158 -18.77 1.25 9.42
C GLY A 158 -19.40 2.44 10.18
N ASP A 159 -19.77 2.27 11.44
CA ASP A 159 -20.30 3.25 12.36
C ASP A 159 -19.31 3.72 13.45
N GLU A 160 -18.07 3.23 13.47
CA GLU A 160 -17.04 3.66 14.43
C GLU A 160 -16.04 4.67 13.83
N GLU A 161 -15.57 5.60 14.66
CA GLU A 161 -14.49 6.54 14.31
C GLU A 161 -13.12 5.91 14.59
N SER A 162 -12.22 5.96 13.61
CA SER A 162 -10.84 5.45 13.76
C SER A 162 -9.81 6.54 13.47
N LEU A 163 -8.71 6.53 14.25
CA LEU A 163 -7.58 7.45 14.05
C LEU A 163 -6.72 6.93 12.88
N VAL A 164 -6.69 7.67 11.77
CA VAL A 164 -5.97 7.28 10.55
C VAL A 164 -4.59 7.94 10.45
N GLU A 165 -4.50 9.21 10.84
CA GLU A 165 -3.29 10.02 10.73
C GLU A 165 -3.20 11.00 11.90
N MET A 166 -1.98 11.23 12.38
CA MET A 166 -1.65 12.24 13.38
C MET A 166 -0.40 13.00 12.95
N ARG A 167 -0.42 14.32 13.12
CA ARG A 167 0.75 15.16 12.85
C ARG A 167 1.16 15.93 14.11
N LEU A 168 2.44 15.83 14.42
CA LEU A 168 3.09 16.43 15.58
C LEU A 168 4.00 17.56 15.11
N TYR A 169 3.99 18.68 15.84
CA TYR A 169 4.92 19.78 15.61
C TYR A 169 6.04 19.72 16.65
N ILE A 170 7.29 19.63 16.19
CA ILE A 170 8.49 19.57 17.03
C ILE A 170 9.29 20.87 16.81
N PRO A 171 9.31 21.80 17.77
CA PRO A 171 10.06 23.05 17.66
C PRO A 171 11.56 22.77 17.53
N GLY A 172 12.22 23.34 16.51
CA GLY A 172 13.66 23.13 16.26
C GLY A 172 14.61 23.73 17.31
N ASP A 173 14.10 24.58 18.20
CA ASP A 173 14.86 25.22 19.30
C ASP A 173 14.46 24.66 20.68
N ALA A 174 13.92 23.44 20.73
CA ALA A 174 13.49 22.83 21.99
C ALA A 174 14.67 22.57 22.93
N ASP A 175 14.52 22.95 24.20
CA ASP A 175 15.55 22.82 25.25
C ASP A 175 15.91 21.35 25.55
N ASP A 176 15.04 20.39 25.20
CA ASP A 176 15.27 18.96 25.37
C ASP A 176 16.17 18.34 24.26
N GLY A 177 16.50 19.12 23.23
CA GLY A 177 17.32 18.70 22.10
C GLY A 177 16.63 17.75 21.12
N MET A 178 15.32 17.50 21.30
CA MET A 178 14.58 16.58 20.45
C MET A 178 14.19 17.26 19.13
N THR A 179 14.78 16.82 18.01
CA THR A 179 14.41 17.32 16.68
C THR A 179 13.29 16.47 16.06
N ALA A 180 12.60 17.01 15.05
CA ALA A 180 11.63 16.24 14.27
C ALA A 180 12.29 15.03 13.59
N GLU A 181 13.50 15.19 13.04
CA GLU A 181 14.29 14.09 12.48
C GLU A 181 14.63 13.05 13.54
N GLY A 182 15.12 13.47 14.71
CA GLY A 182 15.46 12.54 15.79
C GLY A 182 14.25 11.77 16.28
N LEU A 183 13.07 12.41 16.37
CA LEU A 183 11.85 11.75 16.82
C LEU A 183 11.36 10.73 15.79
N LYS A 184 11.38 11.09 14.52
CA LYS A 184 11.08 10.15 13.43
C LYS A 184 11.98 8.92 13.52
N ASP A 185 13.28 9.11 13.60
CA ASP A 185 14.25 8.01 13.60
C ASP A 185 14.09 7.11 14.83
N GLU A 186 13.86 7.69 16.01
CA GLU A 186 13.64 6.92 17.23
C GLU A 186 12.30 6.18 17.25
N ILE A 187 11.23 6.75 16.68
CA ILE A 187 9.95 6.05 16.47
C ILE A 187 10.17 4.85 15.56
N LEU A 188 10.83 5.04 14.42
CA LEU A 188 11.10 3.95 13.46
C LEU A 188 11.90 2.82 14.12
N GLU A 189 12.93 3.16 14.89
CA GLU A 189 13.75 2.17 15.61
C GLU A 189 12.95 1.41 16.68
N ARG A 190 12.25 2.13 17.58
CA ARG A 190 11.59 1.54 18.75
C ARG A 190 10.26 0.87 18.47
N ALA A 191 9.51 1.38 17.50
CA ALA A 191 8.24 0.78 17.12
C ALA A 191 8.43 -0.64 16.59
N ASN A 192 9.68 -1.03 16.32
CA ASN A 192 9.96 -2.16 15.49
C ASN A 192 9.09 -2.06 14.22
N ILE A 193 8.86 -0.81 13.75
CA ILE A 193 8.70 -0.47 12.34
C ILE A 193 10.06 -0.83 11.78
N SER A 194 10.25 -2.12 11.70
CA SER A 194 11.55 -2.71 11.78
C SER A 194 12.24 -2.23 10.52
N HIS A 195 13.41 -1.60 10.68
CA HIS A 195 14.56 -2.07 9.93
C HIS A 195 14.41 -3.56 9.82
N VAL A 196 14.04 -3.98 8.63
CA VAL A 196 13.37 -5.22 8.37
C VAL A 196 13.98 -6.35 9.17
N THR A 197 13.17 -7.08 9.94
CA THR A 197 13.61 -8.36 10.51
C THR A 197 13.91 -9.31 9.37
N GLY A 198 15.16 -9.29 8.90
CA GLY A 198 15.63 -9.98 7.72
C GLY A 198 16.63 -9.13 6.96
N LYS A 199 17.77 -9.71 6.58
CA LYS A 199 18.69 -9.07 5.64
C LYS A 199 17.94 -8.83 4.32
N SER A 200 18.08 -7.64 3.74
CA SER A 200 17.53 -7.35 2.41
C SER A 200 18.04 -8.40 1.43
N ILE A 201 17.12 -9.10 0.77
CA ILE A 201 17.40 -10.13 -0.21
C ILE A 201 18.03 -9.49 -1.43
N VAL A 202 17.48 -8.35 -1.87
CA VAL A 202 18.02 -7.54 -2.96
C VAL A 202 17.79 -6.06 -2.65
N GLU A 203 18.80 -5.26 -2.96
CA GLU A 203 18.72 -3.80 -2.92
C GLU A 203 18.90 -3.24 -4.34
N LEU A 204 17.93 -2.44 -4.77
CA LEU A 204 17.98 -1.65 -5.98
C LEU A 204 18.20 -0.19 -5.56
N ASP A 205 19.37 0.34 -5.87
CA ASP A 205 19.75 1.72 -5.51
C ASP A 205 18.82 2.76 -6.16
N GLU A 206 18.65 3.92 -5.51
CA GLU A 206 17.78 5.00 -5.99
C GLU A 206 18.16 5.51 -7.40
N SER A 207 19.41 5.32 -7.84
CA SER A 207 19.89 5.67 -9.17
C SER A 207 19.40 4.72 -10.27
N MET A 208 19.10 3.45 -9.93
CA MET A 208 18.75 2.41 -10.91
C MET A 208 17.41 2.67 -11.62
N GLY A 209 16.50 3.43 -11.02
CA GLY A 209 15.22 3.74 -11.63
C GLY A 209 14.59 5.04 -11.15
N THR A 210 13.57 5.50 -11.88
CA THR A 210 12.80 6.69 -11.51
C THR A 210 11.34 6.34 -11.34
N PHE A 211 10.77 6.56 -10.16
CA PHE A 211 9.32 6.41 -10.01
C PHE A 211 8.62 7.62 -10.64
N LEU A 212 7.75 7.34 -11.61
CA LEU A 212 6.82 8.30 -12.19
C LEU A 212 5.59 8.47 -11.30
N THR A 213 5.26 7.44 -10.50
CA THR A 213 4.12 7.44 -9.57
C THR A 213 4.43 6.55 -8.36
N PRO A 214 4.37 7.08 -7.12
CA PRO A 214 4.52 8.49 -6.76
C PRO A 214 5.81 9.07 -7.35
N ARG A 215 5.81 10.33 -7.76
CA ARG A 215 6.99 10.92 -8.43
C ARG A 215 8.16 11.03 -7.46
N GLY A 216 9.28 10.37 -7.76
CA GLY A 216 10.47 10.44 -6.91
C GLY A 216 11.57 9.46 -7.30
N ARG A 217 12.68 9.57 -6.58
CA ARG A 217 13.75 8.57 -6.56
C ARG A 217 13.61 7.83 -5.24
N TYR A 218 13.60 6.51 -5.32
CA TYR A 218 13.48 5.63 -4.17
C TYR A 218 14.40 4.44 -4.38
N ALA A 219 15.15 4.07 -3.35
CA ALA A 219 15.76 2.76 -3.27
C ALA A 219 14.67 1.72 -3.02
N VAL A 220 14.78 0.55 -3.65
CA VAL A 220 13.82 -0.55 -3.49
C VAL A 220 14.54 -1.74 -2.89
N GLU A 221 14.11 -2.14 -1.71
CA GLU A 221 14.65 -3.29 -0.99
C GLU A 221 13.61 -4.42 -0.95
N LEU A 222 14.02 -5.64 -1.30
CA LEU A 222 13.17 -6.82 -1.28
C LEU A 222 13.46 -7.68 -0.05
N TYR A 223 12.41 -8.12 0.63
CA TYR A 223 12.50 -8.97 1.81
C TYR A 223 11.60 -10.20 1.69
N GLY A 224 11.60 -11.08 2.68
CA GLY A 224 10.88 -12.36 2.56
C GLY A 224 9.37 -12.25 2.32
N SER A 225 8.72 -11.18 2.81
CA SER A 225 7.25 -11.02 2.74
C SER A 225 6.77 -9.63 2.33
N PHE A 226 7.69 -8.70 2.07
CA PHE A 226 7.38 -7.32 1.72
C PHE A 226 8.52 -6.67 0.95
N LEU A 227 8.24 -5.56 0.28
CA LEU A 227 9.26 -4.65 -0.25
C LEU A 227 9.22 -3.33 0.50
N ARG A 228 10.37 -2.67 0.57
CA ARG A 228 10.48 -1.31 1.07
C ARG A 228 10.85 -0.37 -0.07
N MET A 229 10.20 0.76 -0.12
CA MET A 229 10.50 1.87 -1.03
C MET A 229 11.02 3.03 -0.16
N HIS A 230 12.35 3.16 -0.07
CA HIS A 230 13.02 4.15 0.77
C HIS A 230 13.36 5.40 -0.04
N GLY A 231 12.83 6.55 0.38
CA GLY A 231 13.10 7.84 -0.26
C GLY A 231 13.43 8.90 0.79
N LYS A 232 13.95 10.05 0.33
CA LYS A 232 14.40 11.13 1.23
C LYS A 232 13.31 11.69 2.15
N THR A 233 12.08 11.75 1.66
CA THR A 233 10.94 12.35 2.39
C THR A 233 9.96 11.28 2.87
N TYR A 234 9.73 10.25 2.05
CA TYR A 234 8.75 9.22 2.31
C TYR A 234 9.37 7.83 2.22
N ASP A 235 9.00 7.01 3.18
CA ASP A 235 9.39 5.62 3.34
C ASP A 235 8.12 4.77 3.29
N TYR A 236 8.05 3.79 2.40
CA TYR A 236 6.88 2.91 2.30
C TYR A 236 7.27 1.45 2.50
N LYS A 237 6.51 0.75 3.35
CA LYS A 237 6.58 -0.71 3.50
C LYS A 237 5.35 -1.32 2.84
N ILE A 238 5.56 -2.14 1.82
CA ILE A 238 4.47 -2.71 1.01
C ILE A 238 4.52 -4.24 1.12
N LEU A 239 3.53 -4.80 1.81
CA LEU A 239 3.38 -6.25 1.94
C LEU A 239 3.15 -6.89 0.58
N TYR A 240 3.74 -8.08 0.34
CA TYR A 240 3.49 -8.82 -0.90
C TYR A 240 2.02 -9.25 -1.03
N SER A 241 1.30 -9.44 0.08
CA SER A 241 -0.15 -9.68 0.06
C SER A 241 -0.91 -8.56 -0.65
N ASN A 242 -0.56 -7.29 -0.39
CA ASN A 242 -1.20 -6.12 -1.00
C ASN A 242 -0.84 -5.94 -2.49
N ILE A 243 0.15 -6.65 -3.02
CA ILE A 243 0.52 -6.53 -4.44
C ILE A 243 -0.33 -7.49 -5.27
N ASN A 244 -1.24 -6.94 -6.08
CA ASN A 244 -2.15 -7.74 -6.91
C ASN A 244 -1.43 -8.29 -8.15
N ARG A 245 -0.70 -7.42 -8.88
CA ARG A 245 -0.05 -7.77 -10.15
C ARG A 245 1.04 -6.79 -10.54
N CYS A 246 2.02 -7.28 -11.29
CA CYS A 246 3.10 -6.46 -11.85
C CYS A 246 3.05 -6.47 -13.39
N PHE A 247 3.53 -5.40 -14.02
CA PHE A 247 3.63 -5.30 -15.47
C PHE A 247 5.00 -4.81 -15.91
N LEU A 248 5.56 -5.37 -16.97
CA LEU A 248 6.76 -4.89 -17.64
C LEU A 248 6.38 -4.43 -19.06
N LEU A 249 6.35 -3.12 -19.27
CA LEU A 249 5.77 -2.48 -20.46
C LEU A 249 6.77 -1.58 -21.17
N GLU A 250 7.07 -1.88 -22.43
CA GLU A 250 8.05 -1.13 -23.22
C GLU A 250 7.46 0.15 -23.80
N TYR A 251 8.07 1.30 -23.51
CA TYR A 251 7.59 2.56 -24.07
C TYR A 251 7.84 2.62 -25.59
N PRO A 252 6.87 3.13 -26.39
CA PRO A 252 7.04 3.29 -27.82
C PRO A 252 8.26 4.17 -28.17
N ASN A 253 9.10 3.68 -29.07
CA ASN A 253 10.31 4.39 -29.53
C ASN A 253 11.23 4.88 -28.39
N SER A 254 11.37 4.11 -27.31
CA SER A 254 12.20 4.46 -26.15
C SER A 254 13.05 3.29 -25.69
N THR A 255 14.24 3.59 -25.17
CA THR A 255 15.08 2.63 -24.46
C THR A 255 14.57 2.34 -23.04
N ASN A 256 13.60 3.13 -22.55
CA ASN A 256 13.05 2.94 -21.22
C ASN A 256 11.89 1.93 -21.23
N THR A 257 11.73 1.27 -20.09
CA THR A 257 10.65 0.33 -19.81
C THR A 257 9.93 0.77 -18.54
N ALA A 258 8.61 0.67 -18.51
CA ALA A 258 7.81 0.87 -17.31
C ALA A 258 7.61 -0.46 -16.59
N PHE A 259 8.01 -0.52 -15.32
CA PHE A 259 7.63 -1.57 -14.40
C PHE A 259 6.51 -1.06 -13.50
N VAL A 260 5.29 -1.58 -13.67
CA VAL A 260 4.10 -1.14 -12.93
C VAL A 260 3.75 -2.14 -11.85
N ILE A 261 3.60 -1.69 -10.61
CA ILE A 261 3.15 -2.49 -9.46
C ILE A 261 1.74 -2.03 -9.11
N SER A 262 0.75 -2.90 -9.27
CA SER A 262 -0.64 -2.60 -8.90
C SER A 262 -0.95 -3.17 -7.53
N LEU A 263 -1.44 -2.31 -6.65
CA LEU A 263 -1.78 -2.60 -5.26
C LEU A 263 -3.29 -2.85 -5.14
N GLU A 264 -3.68 -3.61 -4.13
CA GLU A 264 -5.07 -3.77 -3.71
C GLU A 264 -5.52 -2.54 -2.92
N GLU A 265 -4.72 -2.16 -1.91
CA GLU A 265 -4.83 -0.93 -1.15
C GLU A 265 -3.78 0.09 -1.60
N PRO A 266 -4.17 1.31 -1.97
CA PRO A 266 -3.26 2.34 -2.43
C PRO A 266 -2.34 2.82 -1.30
N ILE A 267 -1.04 2.99 -1.56
CA ILE A 267 -0.19 3.75 -0.63
C ILE A 267 -0.63 5.22 -0.61
N ARG A 268 -0.59 5.86 0.56
CA ARG A 268 -1.01 7.25 0.73
C ARG A 268 0.18 8.19 0.89
N GLN A 269 0.11 9.34 0.23
CA GLN A 269 1.00 10.47 0.47
C GLN A 269 0.14 11.68 0.80
N GLY A 270 -0.03 11.96 2.09
CA GLY A 270 -1.09 12.83 2.59
C GLY A 270 -2.46 12.36 2.08
N LYS A 271 -3.24 13.27 1.48
CA LYS A 271 -4.59 12.95 0.96
C LYS A 271 -4.60 12.09 -0.32
N GLN A 272 -3.48 11.96 -1.02
CA GLN A 272 -3.44 11.29 -2.32
C GLN A 272 -3.10 9.81 -2.17
N GLY A 273 -3.98 8.93 -2.64
CA GLY A 273 -3.71 7.50 -2.78
C GLY A 273 -3.08 7.17 -4.14
N TYR A 274 -2.15 6.20 -4.15
CA TYR A 274 -1.50 5.66 -5.34
C TYR A 274 -1.73 4.15 -5.44
N PRO A 275 -2.77 3.71 -6.19
CA PRO A 275 -3.05 2.28 -6.40
C PRO A 275 -2.08 1.61 -7.37
N HIS A 276 -1.34 2.40 -8.17
CA HIS A 276 -0.37 1.91 -9.13
C HIS A 276 0.95 2.65 -8.99
N LEU A 277 2.00 1.91 -8.67
CA LEU A 277 3.37 2.43 -8.66
C LEU A 277 3.97 2.23 -10.04
N VAL A 278 4.62 3.25 -10.59
CA VAL A 278 5.22 3.19 -11.92
C VAL A 278 6.70 3.50 -11.82
N LEU A 279 7.53 2.47 -11.95
CA LEU A 279 8.99 2.56 -11.97
C LEU A 279 9.49 2.56 -13.41
N GLN A 280 10.12 3.66 -13.83
CA GLN A 280 10.79 3.74 -15.13
C GLN A 280 12.23 3.22 -14.99
N LEU A 281 12.58 2.24 -15.83
CA LEU A 281 13.87 1.58 -15.86
C LEU A 281 14.53 1.80 -17.22
N ALA A 282 15.81 2.18 -17.21
CA ALA A 282 16.64 2.16 -18.41
C ALA A 282 17.03 0.71 -18.76
N ARG A 283 17.25 0.42 -20.05
CA ARG A 283 17.75 -0.88 -20.53
C ARG A 283 19.27 -1.01 -20.38
N ASP A 284 19.81 -0.58 -19.25
CA ASP A 284 21.23 -0.69 -18.96
C ASP A 284 21.56 -2.11 -18.52
N GLU A 285 22.77 -2.58 -18.83
CA GLU A 285 23.29 -3.82 -18.23
C GLU A 285 23.80 -3.52 -16.82
N VAL A 286 23.32 -4.30 -15.85
CA VAL A 286 23.65 -4.14 -14.44
C VAL A 286 24.04 -5.47 -13.81
N HIS A 287 24.73 -5.39 -12.68
CA HIS A 287 24.99 -6.52 -11.80
C HIS A 287 24.30 -6.27 -10.46
N ILE A 288 23.48 -7.22 -10.03
CA ILE A 288 22.75 -7.17 -8.77
C ILE A 288 23.07 -8.42 -7.97
N ASP A 289 23.62 -8.23 -6.77
CA ASP A 289 23.93 -9.31 -5.85
C ASP A 289 22.67 -9.65 -5.02
N VAL A 290 22.40 -10.95 -4.88
CA VAL A 290 21.25 -11.51 -4.16
C VAL A 290 21.74 -12.13 -2.85
N ASN A 291 21.30 -11.55 -1.74
CA ASN A 291 21.69 -11.93 -0.39
C ASN A 291 20.89 -13.13 0.13
N LEU A 292 21.02 -14.29 -0.53
CA LEU A 292 20.44 -15.55 -0.08
C LEU A 292 21.52 -16.61 0.12
N THR A 293 21.29 -17.52 1.05
CA THR A 293 22.16 -18.69 1.20
C THR A 293 22.00 -19.63 0.00
N ALA A 294 23.01 -20.47 -0.26
CA ALA A 294 22.96 -21.45 -1.35
C ALA A 294 21.74 -22.39 -1.28
N ASP A 295 21.29 -22.73 -0.07
CA ASP A 295 20.12 -23.59 0.13
C ASP A 295 18.79 -22.87 -0.12
N GLU A 296 18.73 -21.56 0.13
CA GLU A 296 17.57 -20.75 -0.25
C GLU A 296 17.50 -20.52 -1.75
N ILE A 297 18.65 -20.30 -2.41
CA ILE A 297 18.74 -20.15 -3.87
C ILE A 297 18.21 -21.39 -4.59
N LYS A 298 18.52 -22.60 -4.09
CA LYS A 298 18.02 -23.86 -4.66
C LYS A 298 16.49 -23.90 -4.75
N LYS A 299 15.76 -23.22 -3.85
CA LYS A 299 14.29 -23.18 -3.87
C LYS A 299 13.72 -22.48 -5.10
N TYR A 300 14.52 -21.64 -5.77
CA TYR A 300 14.11 -20.91 -6.97
C TYR A 300 14.41 -21.66 -8.28
N ASN A 301 14.80 -22.95 -8.21
CA ASN A 301 14.96 -23.84 -9.38
C ASN A 301 15.87 -23.25 -10.47
N GLY A 302 16.94 -22.55 -10.09
CA GLY A 302 17.91 -21.97 -11.03
C GLY A 302 17.51 -20.62 -11.63
N ASN A 303 16.35 -20.04 -11.27
CA ASN A 303 15.93 -18.74 -11.80
C ASN A 303 16.53 -17.54 -11.05
N ILE A 304 17.03 -17.77 -9.84
CA ILE A 304 17.71 -16.77 -9.02
C ILE A 304 19.13 -17.27 -8.78
N HIS A 305 20.10 -16.37 -8.92
CA HIS A 305 21.51 -16.62 -8.69
C HIS A 305 22.07 -15.61 -7.70
N GLU A 306 23.17 -15.96 -7.01
CA GLU A 306 23.86 -15.05 -6.07
C GLU A 306 24.25 -13.73 -6.72
N ARG A 307 24.60 -13.74 -8.01
CA ARG A 307 24.86 -12.54 -8.80
C ARG A 307 24.10 -12.61 -10.10
N MET A 308 23.12 -11.72 -10.27
CA MET A 308 22.35 -11.60 -11.50
C MET A 308 22.96 -10.53 -12.39
N SER A 309 23.12 -10.84 -13.68
CA SER A 309 23.73 -9.93 -14.66
C SER A 309 22.89 -9.89 -15.93
N GLY A 310 22.71 -8.70 -16.52
CA GLY A 310 21.90 -8.51 -17.71
C GLY A 310 21.10 -7.20 -17.69
N SER A 311 20.10 -7.12 -18.55
CA SER A 311 19.26 -5.93 -18.69
C SER A 311 18.45 -5.66 -17.41
N LEU A 312 18.58 -4.46 -16.85
CA LEU A 312 17.91 -4.07 -15.59
C LEU A 312 16.40 -4.36 -15.57
N PRO A 313 15.59 -4.03 -16.60
CA PRO A 313 14.16 -4.34 -16.59
C PRO A 313 13.86 -5.83 -16.51
N GLN A 314 14.72 -6.68 -17.10
CA GLN A 314 14.57 -8.13 -17.03
C GLN A 314 14.97 -8.67 -15.66
N ILE A 315 16.07 -8.17 -15.09
CA ILE A 315 16.46 -8.53 -13.72
C ILE A 315 15.35 -8.16 -12.73
N VAL A 316 14.82 -6.94 -12.79
CA VAL A 316 13.72 -6.50 -11.91
C VAL A 316 12.50 -7.40 -12.09
N ALA A 317 12.10 -7.72 -13.33
CA ALA A 317 10.98 -8.62 -13.58
C ALA A 317 11.21 -10.02 -13.00
N THR A 318 12.41 -10.60 -13.15
CA THR A 318 12.77 -11.92 -12.59
C THR A 318 12.73 -11.89 -11.06
N LEU A 319 13.33 -10.89 -10.43
CA LEU A 319 13.33 -10.74 -8.97
C LEU A 319 11.90 -10.66 -8.43
N PHE A 320 11.06 -9.81 -9.02
CA PHE A 320 9.67 -9.64 -8.59
C PHE A 320 8.81 -10.89 -8.87
N LYS A 321 9.09 -11.62 -9.95
CA LYS A 321 8.40 -12.88 -10.27
C LYS A 321 8.70 -13.96 -9.25
N PHE A 322 9.97 -14.18 -8.94
CA PHE A 322 10.41 -15.33 -8.14
C PHE A 322 10.47 -15.05 -6.65
N ILE A 323 11.03 -13.91 -6.22
CA ILE A 323 11.14 -13.58 -4.78
C ILE A 323 9.77 -13.24 -4.20
N MET A 324 8.99 -12.42 -4.91
CA MET A 324 7.67 -12.01 -4.40
C MET A 324 6.56 -13.01 -4.72
N GLY A 325 6.81 -13.96 -5.63
CA GLY A 325 5.81 -14.92 -6.10
C GLY A 325 4.66 -14.28 -6.87
N LYS A 326 4.86 -13.09 -7.47
CA LYS A 326 3.81 -12.35 -8.19
C LYS A 326 3.97 -12.47 -9.70
N LYS A 327 2.87 -12.65 -10.43
CA LYS A 327 2.89 -12.69 -11.88
C LYS A 327 3.29 -11.32 -12.44
N VAL A 328 4.27 -11.33 -13.36
CA VAL A 328 4.69 -10.16 -14.14
C VAL A 328 4.16 -10.30 -15.56
N TYR A 329 3.24 -9.42 -15.95
CA TYR A 329 2.63 -9.40 -17.28
C TYR A 329 3.42 -8.50 -18.23
N THR A 330 3.58 -8.90 -19.48
CA THR A 330 4.25 -8.10 -20.52
C THR A 330 3.24 -7.52 -21.52
N SER A 331 3.72 -6.69 -22.44
CA SER A 331 2.93 -6.26 -23.58
C SER A 331 2.38 -7.45 -24.37
N GLY A 332 1.10 -7.39 -24.74
CA GLY A 332 0.42 -8.44 -25.49
C GLY A 332 0.73 -8.44 -26.99
N LYS A 333 -0.11 -9.14 -27.77
CA LYS A 333 0.06 -9.29 -29.23
C LYS A 333 -0.28 -8.04 -30.04
N PHE A 334 -0.87 -7.01 -29.44
CA PHE A 334 -1.21 -5.75 -30.11
C PHE A 334 0.03 -5.13 -30.76
N THR A 335 -0.11 -4.62 -31.98
CA THR A 335 0.90 -3.86 -32.72
C THR A 335 0.27 -2.62 -33.31
N THR A 336 0.91 -1.46 -33.13
CA THR A 336 0.53 -0.22 -33.81
C THR A 336 0.90 -0.28 -35.29
N HIS A 337 0.43 0.71 -36.06
CA HIS A 337 0.86 0.91 -37.43
C HIS A 337 2.39 1.10 -37.57
N SER A 338 3.04 1.65 -36.54
CA SER A 338 4.51 1.80 -36.46
C SER A 338 5.27 0.56 -35.96
N GLY A 339 4.56 -0.51 -35.58
CA GLY A 339 5.17 -1.71 -34.99
C GLY A 339 5.47 -1.63 -33.49
N ASP A 340 5.04 -0.55 -32.81
CA ASP A 340 5.10 -0.43 -31.36
C ASP A 340 4.00 -1.27 -30.68
N ARG A 341 4.08 -1.46 -29.35
CA ARG A 341 3.10 -2.22 -28.56
C ARG A 341 2.10 -1.34 -27.81
N ALA A 342 2.13 -0.04 -28.03
CA ALA A 342 1.32 0.91 -27.29
C ALA A 342 1.08 2.19 -28.09
N VAL A 343 -0.03 2.86 -27.80
CA VAL A 343 -0.52 4.03 -28.54
C VAL A 343 -0.28 5.29 -27.72
N LYS A 344 0.30 6.32 -28.32
CA LYS A 344 0.43 7.66 -27.69
C LYS A 344 -0.94 8.34 -27.67
N CYS A 345 -1.35 8.83 -26.50
CA CYS A 345 -2.64 9.50 -26.30
C CYS A 345 -2.57 10.46 -25.11
N ALA A 346 -3.69 11.08 -24.76
CA ALA A 346 -3.82 11.87 -23.54
C ALA A 346 -5.06 11.47 -22.74
N VAL A 347 -4.98 11.61 -21.42
CA VAL A 347 -6.16 11.55 -20.53
C VAL A 347 -6.28 12.91 -19.87
N LYS A 348 -7.44 13.54 -20.02
CA LYS A 348 -7.64 14.95 -19.63
C LYS A 348 -6.57 15.83 -20.28
N ALA A 349 -5.80 16.58 -19.48
CA ALA A 349 -4.72 17.47 -19.95
C ALA A 349 -3.33 16.82 -19.90
N SER A 350 -3.23 15.51 -19.64
CA SER A 350 -1.96 14.82 -19.43
C SER A 350 -1.66 13.83 -20.56
N SER A 351 -0.56 14.08 -21.29
CA SER A 351 -0.06 13.18 -22.33
C SER A 351 0.51 11.89 -21.72
N GLY A 352 0.34 10.78 -22.41
CA GLY A 352 0.81 9.48 -21.97
C GLY A 352 0.77 8.44 -23.08
N VAL A 353 0.76 7.19 -22.66
CA VAL A 353 0.78 6.00 -23.51
C VAL A 353 -0.25 5.03 -22.98
N LEU A 354 -1.14 4.59 -23.87
CA LEU A 354 -2.10 3.53 -23.65
C LEU A 354 -1.52 2.21 -24.16
N PHE A 355 -1.48 1.21 -23.29
CA PHE A 355 -1.08 -0.16 -23.58
C PHE A 355 -2.33 -1.05 -23.65
N PRO A 356 -2.77 -1.46 -24.86
CA PRO A 356 -3.77 -2.51 -25.01
C PRO A 356 -3.15 -3.87 -24.69
N LEU A 357 -3.48 -4.43 -23.51
CA LEU A 357 -2.98 -5.73 -23.06
C LEU A 357 -3.98 -6.83 -23.41
N GLU A 358 -3.64 -8.06 -23.02
CA GLU A 358 -4.45 -9.24 -23.35
C GLU A 358 -5.86 -9.20 -22.76
N LYS A 359 -6.00 -8.69 -21.52
CA LYS A 359 -7.27 -8.67 -20.76
C LYS A 359 -7.61 -7.30 -20.15
N SER A 360 -6.85 -6.25 -20.49
CA SER A 360 -6.97 -4.95 -19.84
C SER A 360 -6.32 -3.84 -20.65
N PHE A 361 -6.71 -2.59 -20.38
CA PHE A 361 -5.93 -1.41 -20.71
C PHE A 361 -5.05 -0.98 -19.55
N MET A 362 -3.83 -0.53 -19.85
CA MET A 362 -2.99 0.21 -18.91
C MET A 362 -2.60 1.55 -19.54
N PHE A 363 -2.88 2.66 -18.87
CA PHE A 363 -2.43 3.99 -19.29
C PHE A 363 -1.41 4.54 -18.31
N ILE A 364 -0.31 5.07 -18.84
CA ILE A 364 0.79 5.70 -18.10
C ILE A 364 1.01 7.09 -18.72
N HIS A 365 1.10 8.20 -17.98
CA HIS A 365 1.67 8.31 -16.65
C HIS A 365 0.80 9.00 -15.59
N LYS A 366 -0.20 9.80 -15.99
CA LYS A 366 -1.01 10.59 -15.02
C LYS A 366 -2.45 10.82 -15.50
N PRO A 367 -3.46 10.39 -14.73
CA PRO A 367 -3.35 9.36 -13.69
C PRO A 367 -2.90 8.03 -14.33
N THR A 368 -2.17 7.19 -13.60
CA THR A 368 -1.98 5.80 -14.05
C THR A 368 -3.32 5.09 -13.93
N THR A 369 -3.80 4.49 -15.02
CA THR A 369 -5.16 3.93 -15.10
C THR A 369 -5.10 2.51 -15.60
N PHE A 370 -5.67 1.59 -14.83
CA PHE A 370 -5.80 0.18 -15.18
C PHE A 370 -7.28 -0.17 -15.31
N ILE A 371 -7.70 -0.67 -16.48
CA ILE A 371 -9.10 -1.02 -16.77
C ILE A 371 -9.15 -2.46 -17.26
N ARG A 372 -9.88 -3.34 -16.56
CA ARG A 372 -10.03 -4.73 -17.03
C ARG A 372 -11.11 -4.80 -18.11
N TYR A 373 -10.91 -5.62 -19.13
CA TYR A 373 -11.90 -5.77 -20.20
C TYR A 373 -13.25 -6.30 -19.71
N GLU A 374 -13.25 -7.07 -18.63
CA GLU A 374 -14.48 -7.54 -17.98
C GLU A 374 -15.29 -6.41 -17.32
N GLU A 375 -14.68 -5.27 -17.01
CA GLU A 375 -15.36 -4.10 -16.45
C GLU A 375 -16.02 -3.25 -17.55
N ILE A 376 -15.57 -3.37 -18.79
CA ILE A 376 -16.02 -2.53 -19.91
C ILE A 376 -17.44 -2.92 -20.34
N ASP A 377 -18.34 -1.94 -20.45
CA ASP A 377 -19.64 -2.09 -21.12
C ASP A 377 -19.49 -1.95 -22.64
N TYR A 378 -18.87 -0.85 -23.06
CA TYR A 378 -18.57 -0.58 -24.46
C TYR A 378 -17.39 0.37 -24.64
N VAL A 379 -16.87 0.39 -25.86
CA VAL A 379 -15.91 1.39 -26.35
C VAL A 379 -16.51 2.16 -27.53
N GLU A 380 -16.10 3.41 -27.70
CA GLU A 380 -16.59 4.27 -28.78
C GLU A 380 -15.44 5.10 -29.38
N PHE A 381 -15.35 5.11 -30.71
CA PHE A 381 -14.37 5.92 -31.45
C PHE A 381 -14.94 7.30 -31.76
N GLN A 382 -14.63 8.29 -30.94
CA GLN A 382 -15.13 9.65 -31.09
C GLN A 382 -14.25 10.47 -32.03
N ARG A 383 -14.84 11.47 -32.71
CA ARG A 383 -14.16 12.40 -33.65
C ARG A 383 -13.46 11.74 -34.85
N TYR A 384 -13.69 10.44 -35.07
CA TYR A 384 -13.13 9.72 -36.21
C TYR A 384 -13.92 9.93 -37.50
N ALA A 385 -15.26 9.86 -37.44
CA ALA A 385 -16.13 10.25 -38.54
C ALA A 385 -16.28 11.77 -38.51
N GLY A 386 -15.75 12.47 -39.51
CA GLY A 386 -15.95 13.91 -39.63
C GLY A 386 -17.45 14.21 -39.70
N GLN A 387 -17.92 15.20 -38.93
CA GLN A 387 -19.12 15.93 -39.32
C GLN A 387 -18.92 16.33 -40.78
N SER A 388 -19.81 15.86 -41.64
CA SER A 388 -19.80 16.08 -43.07
C SER A 388 -19.53 17.57 -43.36
N GLY A 389 -18.30 17.91 -43.79
CA GLY A 389 -17.95 19.28 -44.20
C GLY A 389 -16.66 19.88 -43.64
N SER A 390 -15.84 19.19 -42.84
CA SER A 390 -14.53 19.71 -42.42
C SER A 390 -13.42 18.67 -42.49
N SER A 391 -12.23 19.12 -42.92
CA SER A 391 -11.00 18.33 -43.09
C SER A 391 -10.86 17.27 -42.02
N ALA A 392 -10.70 15.99 -42.42
CA ALA A 392 -10.61 14.87 -41.48
C ALA A 392 -9.55 15.17 -40.41
N SER A 393 -9.95 15.10 -39.14
CA SER A 393 -9.03 15.32 -38.03
C SER A 393 -7.88 14.31 -38.10
N ARG A 394 -6.65 14.78 -37.86
CA ARG A 394 -5.45 13.93 -37.80
C ARG A 394 -5.50 12.95 -36.62
N ASN A 395 -6.42 13.16 -35.69
CA ASN A 395 -6.52 12.45 -34.43
C ASN A 395 -7.96 11.99 -34.20
N PHE A 396 -8.15 10.99 -33.34
CA PHE A 396 -9.44 10.61 -32.78
C PHE A 396 -9.33 10.35 -31.29
N ASP A 397 -10.48 10.19 -30.64
CA ASP A 397 -10.55 9.90 -29.21
C ASP A 397 -11.21 8.51 -29.00
N LEU A 398 -10.71 7.73 -28.05
CA LEU A 398 -11.27 6.45 -27.63
C LEU A 398 -11.96 6.62 -26.27
N LEU A 399 -13.28 6.54 -26.26
CA LEU A 399 -14.07 6.47 -25.03
C LEU A 399 -14.15 5.01 -24.57
N VAL A 400 -13.83 4.75 -23.32
CA VAL A 400 -14.03 3.46 -22.64
C VAL A 400 -15.03 3.66 -21.52
N SER A 401 -16.20 3.03 -21.64
CA SER A 401 -17.27 3.09 -20.65
C SER A 401 -17.25 1.81 -19.81
N CYS A 402 -17.09 1.95 -18.51
CA CYS A 402 -17.01 0.85 -17.55
C CYS A 402 -18.32 0.73 -16.77
N ARG A 403 -18.74 -0.51 -16.55
CA ARG A 403 -19.89 -0.87 -15.70
C ARG A 403 -19.51 -0.63 -14.24
N GLY A 404 -20.49 -0.20 -13.44
CA GLY A 404 -20.35 -0.24 -11.99
C GLY A 404 -20.25 -1.69 -11.51
N VAL A 405 -19.32 -1.97 -10.60
CA VAL A 405 -19.16 -3.28 -9.97
C VAL A 405 -19.43 -3.12 -8.47
N GLY A 406 -20.38 -3.89 -7.93
CA GLY A 406 -20.74 -3.79 -6.50
C GLY A 406 -21.37 -2.44 -6.15
N GLN A 407 -20.73 -1.68 -5.25
CA GLN A 407 -21.15 -0.33 -4.85
C GLN A 407 -20.54 0.79 -5.71
N GLU A 408 -19.63 0.47 -6.63
CA GLU A 408 -18.99 1.47 -7.50
C GLU A 408 -19.91 1.94 -8.62
N GLN A 409 -19.88 3.24 -8.91
CA GLN A 409 -20.66 3.83 -10.01
C GLN A 409 -19.98 3.57 -11.36
N ALA A 410 -20.79 3.47 -12.41
CA ALA A 410 -20.27 3.44 -13.78
C ALA A 410 -19.46 4.71 -14.07
N TYR A 411 -18.34 4.56 -14.78
CA TYR A 411 -17.44 5.66 -15.10
C TYR A 411 -16.92 5.54 -16.53
N GLU A 412 -16.51 6.67 -17.09
CA GLU A 412 -15.98 6.75 -18.45
C GLU A 412 -14.58 7.35 -18.46
N THR A 413 -13.70 6.77 -19.28
CA THR A 413 -12.36 7.29 -19.52
C THR A 413 -12.19 7.59 -21.01
N VAL A 414 -11.79 8.83 -21.33
CA VAL A 414 -11.48 9.26 -22.70
C VAL A 414 -9.98 9.31 -22.90
N PHE A 415 -9.49 8.48 -23.81
CA PHE A 415 -8.12 8.53 -24.34
C PHE A 415 -8.12 9.36 -25.62
N SER A 416 -7.71 10.61 -25.52
CA SER A 416 -7.78 11.58 -26.61
C SER A 416 -6.48 11.67 -27.42
N ALA A 417 -6.58 12.34 -28.57
CA ALA A 417 -5.45 12.69 -29.44
C ALA A 417 -4.67 11.49 -30.01
N ILE A 418 -5.33 10.34 -30.20
CA ILE A 418 -4.75 9.16 -30.83
C ILE A 418 -4.59 9.42 -32.34
N ASP A 419 -3.43 9.08 -32.91
CA ASP A 419 -3.18 9.22 -34.36
C ASP A 419 -4.16 8.37 -35.17
N ARG A 420 -4.79 8.97 -36.19
CA ARG A 420 -5.78 8.32 -37.05
C ARG A 420 -5.26 7.03 -37.70
N ARG A 421 -3.95 6.92 -37.95
CA ARG A 421 -3.31 5.72 -38.53
C ARG A 421 -3.40 4.50 -37.61
N GLU A 422 -3.59 4.70 -36.32
CA GLU A 422 -3.71 3.59 -35.35
C GLU A 422 -5.10 2.96 -35.31
N PHE A 423 -6.09 3.59 -35.95
CA PHE A 423 -7.47 3.10 -35.93
C PHE A 423 -7.64 1.67 -36.44
N PRO A 424 -7.08 1.25 -37.60
CA PRO A 424 -7.31 -0.10 -38.13
C PRO A 424 -6.84 -1.18 -37.16
N GLU A 425 -5.61 -1.04 -36.66
CA GLU A 425 -5.01 -2.01 -35.74
C GLU A 425 -5.72 -2.05 -34.39
N LEU A 426 -6.07 -0.87 -33.84
CA LEU A 426 -6.81 -0.78 -32.59
C LEU A 426 -8.22 -1.36 -32.73
N SER A 427 -8.95 -1.02 -33.80
CA SER A 427 -10.30 -1.55 -34.06
C SER A 427 -10.28 -3.07 -34.23
N GLN A 428 -9.34 -3.61 -35.00
CA GLN A 428 -9.18 -5.06 -35.18
C GLN A 428 -8.86 -5.75 -33.86
N PHE A 429 -7.92 -5.21 -33.08
CA PHE A 429 -7.55 -5.75 -31.78
C PHE A 429 -8.73 -5.77 -30.81
N LEU A 430 -9.45 -4.66 -30.63
CA LEU A 430 -10.60 -4.61 -29.72
C LEU A 430 -11.74 -5.55 -30.16
N THR A 431 -11.94 -5.71 -31.47
CA THR A 431 -12.89 -6.69 -32.02
C THR A 431 -12.46 -8.12 -31.70
N SER A 432 -11.17 -8.45 -31.85
CA SER A 432 -10.62 -9.77 -31.49
C SER A 432 -10.77 -10.09 -29.99
N LYS A 433 -10.74 -9.06 -29.13
CA LYS A 433 -10.99 -9.18 -27.69
C LYS A 433 -12.48 -9.22 -27.33
N LYS A 434 -13.36 -9.22 -28.34
CA LYS A 434 -14.82 -9.28 -28.21
C LYS A 434 -15.41 -8.12 -27.39
N LEU A 435 -14.77 -6.95 -27.42
CA LEU A 435 -15.32 -5.74 -26.80
C LEU A 435 -16.43 -5.16 -27.68
N LYS A 436 -17.50 -4.66 -27.04
CA LYS A 436 -18.62 -4.01 -27.74
C LYS A 436 -18.20 -2.62 -28.23
N ILE A 437 -18.17 -2.42 -29.55
CA ILE A 437 -17.81 -1.13 -30.17
C ILE A 437 -19.10 -0.46 -30.68
N ARG A 438 -19.52 0.65 -30.05
CA ARG A 438 -20.85 1.25 -30.27
C ARG A 438 -21.06 1.80 -31.68
N ASN A 439 -20.03 2.37 -32.30
CA ASN A 439 -20.13 3.09 -33.58
C ASN A 439 -19.32 2.46 -34.73
N LEU A 440 -18.98 1.16 -34.62
CA LEU A 440 -18.05 0.48 -35.53
C LEU A 440 -18.40 0.65 -37.02
N LYS A 441 -19.67 0.52 -37.40
CA LYS A 441 -20.12 0.60 -38.81
C LYS A 441 -19.94 1.98 -39.42
N ASP A 442 -20.26 3.03 -38.65
CA ASP A 442 -20.12 4.42 -39.09
C ASP A 442 -18.65 4.80 -39.19
N THR A 443 -17.84 4.32 -38.25
CA THR A 443 -16.39 4.56 -38.21
C THR A 443 -15.65 3.84 -39.33
N GLN A 444 -16.01 2.58 -39.63
CA GLN A 444 -15.43 1.82 -40.74
C GLN A 444 -15.79 2.41 -42.10
N SER A 445 -17.04 2.84 -42.29
CA SER A 445 -17.49 3.50 -43.54
C SER A 445 -16.71 4.80 -43.80
N ALA A 446 -16.43 5.58 -42.75
CA ALA A 446 -15.60 6.78 -42.82
C ALA A 446 -14.10 6.47 -43.06
N ALA A 447 -13.59 5.34 -42.55
CA ALA A 447 -12.22 4.89 -42.82
C ALA A 447 -12.03 4.52 -44.30
N THR A 448 -12.99 3.81 -44.90
CA THR A 448 -12.96 3.44 -46.33
C THR A 448 -13.12 4.62 -47.27
N ALA A 449 -13.96 5.61 -46.91
CA ALA A 449 -14.14 6.82 -47.72
C ALA A 449 -12.91 7.74 -47.74
N GLY A 450 -12.10 7.74 -46.67
CA GLY A 450 -10.84 8.49 -46.60
C GLY A 450 -9.62 7.79 -47.20
N GLY A 451 -9.73 6.49 -47.53
CA GLY A 451 -8.62 5.65 -48.01
C GLY A 451 -8.51 5.50 -49.54
N ALA A 452 -9.41 6.07 -50.33
CA ALA A 452 -9.48 5.89 -51.79
C ALA A 452 -8.35 6.57 -52.61
N ALA A 453 -7.21 6.92 -51.99
CA ALA A 453 -6.06 7.53 -52.65
C ALA A 453 -4.75 6.70 -52.55
N GLY A 454 -4.78 5.44 -52.10
CA GLY A 454 -3.56 4.65 -51.94
C GLY A 454 -3.73 3.15 -52.20
N GLY A 455 -3.34 2.72 -53.41
CA GLY A 455 -2.85 1.39 -53.80
C GLY A 455 -3.37 0.15 -53.08
N ALA A 456 -4.24 -0.61 -53.77
CA ALA A 456 -4.61 -1.96 -53.41
C ALA A 456 -3.39 -2.90 -53.38
N LYS A 457 -3.19 -3.60 -52.26
CA LYS A 457 -2.46 -4.88 -52.22
C LYS A 457 -3.37 -5.92 -51.56
N GLU A 458 -3.69 -6.96 -52.33
CA GLU A 458 -4.34 -8.19 -51.88
C GLU A 458 -3.70 -8.72 -50.60
N ARG A 459 -4.52 -9.02 -49.60
CA ARG A 459 -4.15 -9.91 -48.49
C ARG A 459 -4.96 -11.19 -48.63
N ALA A 460 -4.25 -12.28 -48.84
CA ALA A 460 -4.78 -13.63 -48.97
C ALA A 460 -5.38 -14.12 -47.64
N ASN A 461 -6.48 -14.85 -47.77
CA ASN A 461 -7.11 -15.64 -46.70
C ASN A 461 -6.13 -16.68 -46.15
N LEU A 462 -5.98 -16.70 -44.83
CA LEU A 462 -5.40 -17.82 -44.08
C LEU A 462 -6.23 -17.97 -42.80
N ASP A 463 -7.37 -18.64 -42.96
CA ASP A 463 -7.98 -19.43 -41.89
C ASP A 463 -7.16 -20.71 -41.68
N ASP A 464 -7.28 -21.30 -40.49
CA ASP A 464 -6.64 -22.51 -39.96
C ASP A 464 -5.21 -22.39 -39.38
N ALA A 465 -5.14 -22.15 -38.06
CA ALA A 465 -4.44 -23.02 -37.11
C ALA A 465 -4.68 -22.55 -35.66
N LEU A 466 -5.56 -23.25 -34.94
CA LEU A 466 -5.66 -23.15 -33.48
C LEU A 466 -4.43 -23.84 -32.86
N GLY A 467 -3.47 -23.03 -32.40
CA GLY A 467 -2.37 -23.42 -31.51
C GLY A 467 -2.64 -23.00 -30.06
N PRO A 468 -1.91 -23.56 -29.07
CA PRO A 468 -2.28 -23.52 -27.65
C PRO A 468 -2.18 -22.11 -27.05
N GLU A 469 -2.92 -21.91 -25.95
CA GLU A 469 -2.98 -20.66 -25.20
C GLU A 469 -1.59 -20.16 -24.76
N GLU A 470 -1.18 -18.99 -25.25
CA GLU A 470 0.09 -18.36 -24.87
C GLU A 470 -0.12 -16.88 -24.49
N GLY A 471 0.05 -16.62 -23.20
CA GLY A 471 0.18 -15.29 -22.57
C GLY A 471 1.09 -15.32 -21.33
N GLU A 472 1.84 -16.41 -21.12
CA GLU A 472 2.86 -16.52 -20.09
C GLU A 472 4.24 -16.41 -20.76
N SER A 473 5.04 -15.43 -20.36
CA SER A 473 6.44 -15.41 -20.74
C SER A 473 7.20 -16.45 -19.90
N ASN A 474 7.56 -17.56 -20.54
CA ASN A 474 8.75 -18.30 -20.17
C ASN A 474 9.93 -17.53 -20.74
N LEU A 475 10.36 -16.49 -20.01
CA LEU A 475 11.72 -15.99 -20.18
C LEU A 475 12.68 -17.13 -19.77
N PRO A 476 13.75 -17.36 -20.54
CA PRO A 476 14.73 -18.39 -20.23
C PRO A 476 15.44 -18.17 -18.90
#